data_AF-A0A3S0ENW6-F1
#
_entry.id   AF-A0A3S0ENW6-F1
#
_cell.length_a   1.000
_cell.length_b   1.000
_cell.length_c   1.000
_cell.angle_alpha   90.00
_cell.angle_beta   90.00
_cell.angle_gamma   90.00
#
_symmetry.space_group_name_H-M   'P 1'
#
loop_
_entity.id
_entity.type
_entity.pdbx_description
1 polymer ?
#
loop_
_entity_poly.entity_id
_entity_poly.type
_entity_poly.pdbx_seq_one_letter_code
_entity_poly.pdbx_strand_id
1 'polypeptide(L)'
;LIQYQICEILNPTNCDVATVAIVIGSCLDFPINDCDGDGVTNGQEAIDGTDPSNPCDLVALNQDTTPNLTWLQGDCDGDGVSNGQEIIDGTNPTDSCDYLINHVLLSQGGLWLDADCDGDGVTNGQEVIDGTDPLNPCESIEENVTLPQSEEFLDGDCDGDGLTNGEEIGNNPNSPNDANGNGIPDYLEINNHSVSDDELEIFNLVTPNGDGDNDVFVIRNIELYPNNSVEIYNRWGVLVYETKGYGQNQKYFRGISEGRVTINQASELPVGTYFYIVKYVNSQGKQKERSGYLYINR
;
A
#
# COMPACT_ATOMS: atom_id res chain seq x y z
N LEU A 1 -8.65 54.73 32.73
CA LEU A 1 -9.81 55.65 32.66
C LEU A 1 -9.28 57.06 32.50
N ILE A 2 -9.57 57.71 31.39
CA ILE A 2 -9.23 59.13 31.18
C ILE A 2 -10.55 59.90 31.18
N GLN A 3 -10.64 60.92 32.03
CA GLN A 3 -11.80 61.81 32.07
C GLN A 3 -11.43 63.11 31.35
N TYR A 4 -12.26 63.48 30.39
CA TYR A 4 -12.18 64.76 29.72
C TYR A 4 -13.39 65.60 30.12
N GLN A 5 -13.15 66.87 30.46
CA GLN A 5 -14.18 67.84 30.73
C GLN A 5 -14.21 68.87 29.62
N ILE A 6 -15.37 69.10 29.03
CA ILE A 6 -15.59 70.13 28.03
C ILE A 6 -16.48 71.18 28.66
N CYS A 7 -16.02 72.42 28.70
CA CYS A 7 -16.76 73.57 29.24
C CYS A 7 -17.06 74.57 28.14
N GLU A 8 -18.20 75.26 28.22
CA GLU A 8 -18.50 76.38 27.34
C GLU A 8 -17.56 77.56 27.61
N ILE A 9 -17.04 78.20 26.55
CA ILE A 9 -16.10 79.33 26.68
C ILE A 9 -16.77 80.53 27.38
N LEU A 10 -18.05 80.79 27.08
CA LEU A 10 -18.79 81.95 27.59
C LEU A 10 -19.45 81.69 28.96
N ASN A 11 -19.55 80.42 29.38
CA ASN A 11 -20.03 80.04 30.70
C ASN A 11 -19.18 78.89 31.27
N PRO A 12 -18.03 79.19 31.89
CA PRO A 12 -17.08 78.19 32.38
C PRO A 12 -17.62 77.28 33.49
N THR A 13 -18.82 77.53 34.00
CA THR A 13 -19.50 76.66 34.97
C THR A 13 -20.41 75.63 34.31
N ASN A 14 -20.71 75.79 33.02
CA ASN A 14 -21.46 74.82 32.22
C ASN A 14 -20.48 73.88 31.53
N CYS A 15 -20.28 72.70 32.12
CA CYS A 15 -19.35 71.70 31.62
C CYS A 15 -19.99 70.31 31.59
N ASP A 16 -19.57 69.49 30.64
CA ASP A 16 -19.88 68.07 30.57
C ASP A 16 -18.61 67.23 30.75
N VAL A 17 -18.76 66.02 31.28
CA VAL A 17 -17.64 65.12 31.57
C VAL A 17 -17.82 63.81 30.81
N ALA A 18 -16.90 63.52 29.89
CA ALA A 18 -16.83 62.24 29.20
C ALA A 18 -15.76 61.36 29.87
N THR A 19 -16.12 60.12 30.16
CA THR A 19 -15.16 59.11 30.63
C THR A 19 -14.84 58.16 29.50
N VAL A 20 -13.57 58.09 29.10
CA VAL A 20 -13.06 57.11 28.13
C VAL A 20 -12.33 56.00 28.89
N ALA A 21 -12.80 54.77 28.71
CA ALA A 21 -12.13 53.56 29.18
C ALA A 21 -11.58 52.80 27.97
N ILE A 22 -10.28 52.48 28.00
CA ILE A 22 -9.69 51.48 27.10
C ILE A 22 -9.64 50.20 27.94
N VAL A 23 -10.43 49.21 27.55
CA VAL A 23 -10.36 47.86 28.13
C VAL A 23 -9.31 47.12 27.31
N ILE A 24 -8.22 46.70 27.96
CA ILE A 24 -7.24 45.80 27.37
C ILE A 24 -7.73 44.39 27.71
N GLY A 25 -8.39 43.74 26.75
CA GLY A 25 -8.77 42.34 26.86
C GLY A 25 -7.56 41.43 26.75
N SER A 26 -7.72 40.17 27.16
CA SER A 26 -6.78 39.10 26.83
C SER A 26 -6.79 38.86 25.32
N CYS A 27 -5.78 38.16 24.80
CA CYS A 27 -5.76 37.83 23.38
C CYS A 27 -7.03 37.06 22.96
N LEU A 28 -7.45 36.09 23.79
CA LEU A 28 -8.60 35.21 23.61
C LEU A 28 -9.95 35.93 23.61
N ASP A 29 -9.99 37.20 24.09
CA ASP A 29 -11.24 37.97 24.15
C ASP A 29 -11.71 38.43 22.76
N PHE A 30 -10.88 38.28 21.74
CA PHE A 30 -11.13 38.81 20.40
C PHE A 30 -11.13 37.70 19.34
N PRO A 31 -12.27 37.44 18.67
CA PRO A 31 -12.37 36.38 17.65
C PRO A 31 -11.46 36.56 16.43
N ILE A 32 -10.96 37.78 16.18
CA ILE A 32 -10.09 38.08 15.04
C ILE A 32 -8.59 37.89 15.34
N ASN A 33 -8.26 37.64 16.61
CA ASN A 33 -6.88 37.38 17.00
C ASN A 33 -6.56 35.91 16.77
N ASP A 34 -5.28 35.64 16.58
CA ASP A 34 -4.67 34.31 16.54
C ASP A 34 -3.65 34.31 17.69
N CYS A 35 -3.97 33.57 18.75
CA CYS A 35 -3.33 33.77 20.06
C CYS A 35 -2.16 32.84 20.34
N ASP A 36 -2.19 31.64 19.77
CA ASP A 36 -1.06 30.71 19.74
C ASP A 36 -0.21 30.86 18.47
N GLY A 37 -0.75 31.53 17.45
CA GLY A 37 -0.05 31.93 16.24
C GLY A 37 0.09 30.81 15.22
N ASP A 38 -0.86 29.91 15.19
CA ASP A 38 -0.91 28.76 14.30
C ASP A 38 -1.47 29.09 12.90
N GLY A 39 -1.92 30.33 12.70
CA GLY A 39 -2.52 30.79 11.45
C GLY A 39 -4.03 30.68 11.40
N VAL A 40 -4.69 30.24 12.46
CA VAL A 40 -6.15 30.16 12.61
C VAL A 40 -6.60 31.19 13.65
N THR A 41 -7.61 31.99 13.32
CA THR A 41 -8.15 32.94 14.29
C THR A 41 -8.98 32.23 15.38
N ASN A 42 -8.96 32.76 16.61
CA ASN A 42 -9.76 32.28 17.73
C ASN A 42 -11.25 32.08 17.37
N GLY A 43 -11.77 32.93 16.47
CA GLY A 43 -13.14 32.86 15.99
C GLY A 43 -13.39 31.68 15.05
N GLN A 44 -12.40 31.34 14.21
CA GLN A 44 -12.43 30.18 13.32
C GLN A 44 -12.24 28.89 14.12
N GLU A 45 -11.32 28.86 15.09
CA GLU A 45 -11.15 27.72 16.01
C GLU A 45 -12.40 27.45 16.85
N ALA A 46 -13.10 28.50 17.30
CA ALA A 46 -14.38 28.33 17.98
C ALA A 46 -15.47 27.72 17.07
N ILE A 47 -15.37 27.86 15.75
CA ILE A 47 -16.25 27.20 14.77
C ILE A 47 -15.85 25.74 14.59
N ASP A 48 -14.54 25.47 14.53
CA ASP A 48 -13.97 24.15 14.29
C ASP A 48 -13.95 23.25 15.54
N GLY A 49 -14.05 23.87 16.72
CA GLY A 49 -14.02 23.19 18.01
C GLY A 49 -12.61 22.90 18.53
N THR A 50 -11.61 23.66 18.07
CA THR A 50 -10.20 23.57 18.48
C THR A 50 -9.86 24.60 19.57
N ASP A 51 -8.72 24.45 20.24
CA ASP A 51 -8.27 25.29 21.37
C ASP A 51 -7.38 26.48 20.93
N PRO A 52 -7.86 27.74 21.04
CA PRO A 52 -7.13 28.96 20.64
C PRO A 52 -5.89 29.34 21.45
N SER A 53 -5.44 28.42 22.30
CA SER A 53 -4.22 28.54 23.07
C SER A 53 -3.25 27.38 22.84
N ASN A 54 -3.60 26.45 21.97
CA ASN A 54 -2.82 25.27 21.64
C ASN A 54 -2.47 25.27 20.14
N PRO A 55 -1.22 25.62 19.78
CA PRO A 55 -0.81 25.77 18.38
C PRO A 55 -0.86 24.49 17.53
N CYS A 56 -1.07 23.33 18.14
CA CYS A 56 -1.19 22.04 17.46
C CYS A 56 -2.59 21.44 17.53
N ASP A 57 -3.55 22.15 18.12
CA ASP A 57 -4.96 21.81 18.06
C ASP A 57 -5.62 22.74 17.06
N LEU A 58 -5.57 22.36 15.78
CA LEU A 58 -6.08 23.17 14.67
C LEU A 58 -6.62 22.30 13.55
N VAL A 59 -7.45 22.90 12.70
CA VAL A 59 -7.76 22.34 11.38
C VAL A 59 -6.89 23.06 10.37
N ALA A 60 -5.79 22.43 9.93
CA ALA A 60 -4.78 23.05 9.05
C ALA A 60 -5.38 23.68 7.77
N LEU A 61 -6.44 23.09 7.22
CA LEU A 61 -7.15 23.61 6.04
C LEU A 61 -7.91 24.93 6.27
N ASN A 62 -8.13 25.32 7.53
CA ASN A 62 -8.88 26.50 7.92
C ASN A 62 -7.99 27.67 8.36
N GLN A 63 -6.67 27.61 8.13
CA GLN A 63 -5.78 28.75 8.32
C GLN A 63 -6.27 29.97 7.53
N ASP A 64 -6.64 31.02 8.26
CA ASP A 64 -7.23 32.26 7.74
C ASP A 64 -6.36 33.50 8.00
N THR A 65 -5.22 33.31 8.66
CA THR A 65 -4.18 34.31 8.88
C THR A 65 -2.78 33.71 8.68
N THR A 66 -1.73 34.51 8.86
CA THR A 66 -0.33 34.07 8.68
C THR A 66 0.21 33.48 9.99
N PRO A 67 0.66 32.20 9.99
CA PRO A 67 1.30 31.60 11.16
C PRO A 67 2.56 32.34 11.61
N ASN A 68 2.87 32.26 12.90
CA ASN A 68 4.04 32.87 13.50
C ASN A 68 5.30 32.00 13.31
N LEU A 69 6.48 32.56 13.59
CA LEU A 69 7.75 31.83 13.45
C LEU A 69 7.92 30.66 14.43
N THR A 70 7.28 30.72 15.60
CA THR A 70 7.34 29.64 16.59
C THR A 70 6.60 28.41 16.08
N TRP A 71 5.39 28.61 15.54
CA TRP A 71 4.60 27.56 14.91
C TRP A 71 5.30 27.01 13.67
N LEU A 72 5.81 27.87 12.78
CA LEU A 72 6.50 27.42 11.55
C LEU A 72 7.75 26.57 11.82
N GLN A 73 8.40 26.74 12.98
CA GLN A 73 9.56 25.95 13.41
C GLN A 73 9.19 24.79 14.34
N GLY A 74 7.92 24.70 14.72
CA GLY A 74 7.35 23.57 15.44
C GLY A 74 7.17 22.37 14.52
N ASP A 75 6.73 21.28 15.15
CA ASP A 75 6.47 19.97 14.57
C ASP A 75 5.31 19.41 15.40
N CYS A 76 4.10 19.59 14.90
CA CYS A 76 2.88 19.40 15.70
C CYS A 76 2.45 17.94 15.81
N ASP A 77 2.73 17.13 14.79
CA ASP A 77 2.42 15.69 14.76
C ASP A 77 3.63 14.78 15.07
N GLY A 78 4.83 15.35 15.13
CA GLY A 78 6.03 14.64 15.56
C GLY A 78 6.63 13.77 14.46
N ASP A 79 6.27 13.98 13.20
CA ASP A 79 6.79 13.25 12.03
C ASP A 79 8.26 13.62 11.68
N GLY A 80 8.80 14.63 12.37
CA GLY A 80 10.16 15.13 12.20
C GLY A 80 10.33 16.15 11.07
N VAL A 81 9.25 16.56 10.42
CA VAL A 81 9.15 17.67 9.48
C VAL A 81 8.57 18.88 10.23
N SER A 82 9.09 20.08 9.96
CA SER A 82 8.53 21.27 10.62
C SER A 82 7.24 21.71 9.91
N ASN A 83 6.27 22.24 10.66
CA ASN A 83 5.00 22.75 10.13
C ASN A 83 5.19 23.70 8.93
N GLY A 84 6.22 24.56 8.97
CA GLY A 84 6.52 25.48 7.88
C GLY A 84 7.08 24.82 6.62
N GLN A 85 7.74 23.67 6.75
CA GLN A 85 8.23 22.86 5.65
C GLN A 85 7.09 22.06 5.01
N GLU A 86 6.17 21.54 5.80
CA GLU A 86 4.97 20.86 5.32
C GLU A 86 4.05 21.78 4.52
N ILE A 87 3.89 23.05 4.94
CA ILE A 87 3.20 24.07 4.11
C ILE A 87 3.86 24.21 2.73
N ILE A 88 5.19 24.13 2.66
CA ILE A 88 5.94 24.23 1.39
C ILE A 88 5.73 22.98 0.54
N ASP A 89 5.68 21.81 1.18
CA ASP A 89 5.53 20.51 0.54
C ASP A 89 4.08 20.19 0.16
N GLY A 90 3.13 20.88 0.78
CA GLY A 90 1.70 20.63 0.62
C GLY A 90 1.21 19.42 1.41
N THR A 91 1.92 19.03 2.47
CA THR A 91 1.52 18.01 3.43
C THR A 91 0.85 18.66 4.66
N ASN A 92 0.31 17.86 5.57
CA ASN A 92 -0.54 18.34 6.66
C ASN A 92 0.17 18.34 8.03
N PRO A 93 0.42 19.51 8.64
CA PRO A 93 1.13 19.67 9.93
C PRO A 93 0.51 19.04 11.17
N THR A 94 -0.59 18.31 11.02
CA THR A 94 -1.32 17.67 12.12
C THR A 94 -1.63 16.21 11.83
N ASP A 95 -1.18 15.70 10.69
CA ASP A 95 -1.36 14.31 10.27
C ASP A 95 0.01 13.66 10.15
N SER A 96 0.37 12.89 11.18
CA SER A 96 1.69 12.26 11.29
C SER A 96 2.03 11.28 10.15
N CYS A 97 1.07 10.94 9.29
CA CYS A 97 1.30 10.06 8.14
C CYS A 97 1.32 10.80 6.80
N ASP A 98 1.07 12.11 6.80
CA ASP A 98 1.15 12.97 5.62
C ASP A 98 2.45 13.78 5.68
N TYR A 99 3.55 13.20 5.21
CA TYR A 99 4.85 13.87 5.19
C TYR A 99 5.79 13.37 4.11
N LEU A 100 6.85 14.15 3.85
CA LEU A 100 7.90 13.77 2.91
C LEU A 100 9.15 13.29 3.65
N ILE A 101 9.45 11.99 3.52
CA ILE A 101 10.58 11.34 4.20
C ILE A 101 11.94 12.02 3.96
N ASN A 102 12.13 12.67 2.81
CA ASN A 102 13.37 13.38 2.47
C ASN A 102 13.52 14.75 3.16
N HIS A 103 12.49 15.22 3.87
CA HIS A 103 12.48 16.47 4.63
C HIS A 103 12.41 16.27 6.15
N VAL A 104 12.49 15.04 6.63
CA VAL A 104 12.63 14.72 8.05
C VAL A 104 14.00 15.21 8.54
N LEU A 105 14.00 16.28 9.33
CA LEU A 105 15.19 16.94 9.87
C LEU A 105 15.20 17.01 11.39
N LEU A 106 14.04 16.85 12.02
CA LEU A 106 13.84 16.78 13.45
C LEU A 106 13.73 15.32 13.89
N SER A 107 13.71 15.09 15.21
CA SER A 107 13.54 13.75 15.75
C SER A 107 12.06 13.37 15.71
N GLN A 108 11.77 12.25 15.05
CA GLN A 108 10.45 11.63 15.09
C GLN A 108 10.05 11.21 16.50
N GLY A 109 8.77 11.42 16.86
CA GLY A 109 8.28 11.24 18.22
C GLY A 109 6.77 11.45 18.35
N GLY A 110 6.27 11.39 19.59
CA GLY A 110 4.89 11.80 19.87
C GLY A 110 3.84 11.02 19.07
N LEU A 111 2.94 11.73 18.40
CA LEU A 111 1.82 11.15 17.65
C LEU A 111 2.32 10.25 16.53
N TRP A 112 3.43 10.61 15.87
CA TRP A 112 4.06 9.76 14.86
C TRP A 112 4.44 8.37 15.38
N LEU A 113 4.94 8.23 16.62
CA LEU A 113 5.29 6.90 17.16
C LEU A 113 4.07 6.02 17.46
N ASP A 114 2.93 6.66 17.75
CA ASP A 114 1.67 6.00 18.08
C ASP A 114 0.82 5.73 16.82
N ALA A 115 1.18 6.32 15.68
CA ALA A 115 0.54 6.12 14.39
C ALA A 115 0.96 4.80 13.73
N ASP A 116 0.16 4.38 12.76
CA ASP A 116 0.35 3.22 11.88
C ASP A 116 0.13 3.74 10.46
N CYS A 117 1.23 4.19 9.83
CA CYS A 117 1.13 5.04 8.63
C CYS A 117 0.96 4.28 7.32
N ASP A 118 1.38 3.02 7.27
CA ASP A 118 1.09 2.13 6.15
C ASP A 118 -0.13 1.23 6.38
N GLY A 119 -0.66 1.23 7.60
CA GLY A 119 -1.91 0.58 7.94
C GLY A 119 -1.81 -0.94 8.05
N ASP A 120 -0.62 -1.48 8.28
CA ASP A 120 -0.39 -2.92 8.42
C ASP A 120 -0.68 -3.47 9.83
N GLY A 121 -1.08 -2.59 10.74
CA GLY A 121 -1.49 -2.91 12.10
C GLY A 121 -0.36 -2.87 13.13
N VAL A 122 0.86 -2.47 12.72
CA VAL A 122 2.00 -2.18 13.60
C VAL A 122 2.19 -0.67 13.71
N THR A 123 2.54 -0.16 14.90
CA THR A 123 2.80 1.28 15.02
C THR A 123 4.20 1.62 14.54
N ASN A 124 4.39 2.81 13.98
CA ASN A 124 5.70 3.30 13.54
C ASN A 124 6.77 3.19 14.64
N GLY A 125 6.37 3.45 15.90
CA GLY A 125 7.28 3.31 17.04
C GLY A 125 7.74 1.88 17.30
N GLN A 126 6.88 0.89 17.05
CA GLN A 126 7.22 -0.53 17.15
C GLN A 126 8.10 -0.96 15.98
N GLU A 127 7.82 -0.45 14.77
CA GLU A 127 8.64 -0.71 13.59
C GLU A 127 10.06 -0.13 13.69
N VAL A 128 10.20 1.06 14.28
CA VAL A 128 11.52 1.62 14.60
C VAL A 128 12.30 0.72 15.58
N ILE A 129 11.62 0.03 16.49
CA ILE A 129 12.24 -0.95 17.39
C ILE A 129 12.66 -2.21 16.63
N ASP A 130 11.81 -2.67 15.73
CA ASP A 130 12.00 -3.90 14.94
C ASP A 130 12.99 -3.71 13.78
N GLY A 131 13.20 -2.46 13.35
CA GLY A 131 14.02 -2.09 12.20
C GLY A 131 13.33 -2.30 10.86
N THR A 132 12.00 -2.26 10.82
CA THR A 132 11.16 -2.27 9.61
C THR A 132 10.87 -0.83 9.16
N ASP A 133 10.40 -0.65 7.93
CA ASP A 133 10.08 0.67 7.36
C ASP A 133 8.61 1.08 7.63
N PRO A 134 8.35 2.15 8.42
CA PRO A 134 6.99 2.56 8.80
C PRO A 134 6.04 3.06 7.70
N LEU A 135 6.52 3.04 6.46
CA LEU A 135 5.75 3.38 5.26
C LEU A 135 5.67 2.20 4.30
N ASN A 136 6.16 1.01 4.68
CA ASN A 136 6.15 -0.19 3.87
C ASN A 136 5.32 -1.30 4.54
N PRO A 137 4.05 -1.44 4.13
CA PRO A 137 3.12 -2.36 4.79
C PRO A 137 3.53 -3.84 4.70
N CYS A 138 4.47 -4.17 3.81
CA CYS A 138 4.92 -5.52 3.56
C CYS A 138 6.15 -5.92 4.39
N GLU A 139 6.64 -5.04 5.26
CA GLU A 139 7.80 -5.29 6.12
C GLU A 139 7.44 -5.61 7.58
N SER A 140 6.17 -5.50 7.99
CA SER A 140 5.77 -5.77 9.37
C SER A 140 6.12 -7.16 9.89
N ILE A 141 6.32 -7.22 11.20
CA ILE A 141 6.45 -8.47 11.93
C ILE A 141 5.09 -8.85 12.54
N GLU A 142 4.55 -10.00 12.12
CA GLU A 142 3.24 -10.53 12.52
C GLU A 142 3.00 -10.51 14.04
N GLU A 143 4.02 -10.83 14.84
CA GLU A 143 3.88 -10.92 16.30
C GLU A 143 3.62 -9.58 16.99
N ASN A 144 3.87 -8.47 16.28
CA ASN A 144 3.71 -7.11 16.76
C ASN A 144 2.47 -6.40 16.18
N VAL A 145 1.68 -7.09 15.35
CA VAL A 145 0.38 -6.59 14.87
C VAL A 145 -0.57 -6.49 16.06
N THR A 146 -0.94 -5.25 16.41
CA THR A 146 -1.79 -4.96 17.58
C THR A 146 -2.97 -4.06 17.26
N LEU A 147 -2.93 -3.38 16.11
CA LEU A 147 -3.99 -2.52 15.61
C LEU A 147 -4.79 -3.20 14.48
N PRO A 148 -6.00 -2.71 14.18
CA PRO A 148 -6.73 -3.16 13.00
C PRO A 148 -6.01 -2.74 11.72
N GLN A 149 -5.83 -3.69 10.81
CA GLN A 149 -5.27 -3.44 9.49
C GLN A 149 -6.21 -2.62 8.61
N SER A 150 -5.64 -1.74 7.79
CA SER A 150 -6.35 -0.84 6.89
C SER A 150 -6.90 -1.58 5.66
N GLU A 151 -7.90 -1.00 5.00
CA GLU A 151 -8.40 -1.56 3.73
C GLU A 151 -7.32 -1.47 2.63
N GLU A 152 -6.48 -0.44 2.64
CA GLU A 152 -5.39 -0.28 1.67
C GLU A 152 -4.36 -1.40 1.80
N PHE A 153 -4.01 -1.77 3.03
CA PHE A 153 -3.19 -2.94 3.30
C PHE A 153 -3.88 -4.23 2.83
N LEU A 154 -5.16 -4.42 3.14
CA LEU A 154 -5.90 -5.65 2.79
C LEU A 154 -6.14 -5.83 1.28
N ASP A 155 -6.27 -4.72 0.55
CA ASP A 155 -6.39 -4.69 -0.92
C ASP A 155 -5.02 -4.72 -1.63
N GLY A 156 -3.92 -4.53 -0.88
CA GLY A 156 -2.55 -4.66 -1.35
C GLY A 156 -2.17 -6.08 -1.71
N ASP A 157 -1.01 -6.26 -2.34
CA ASP A 157 -0.48 -7.52 -2.85
C ASP A 157 1.03 -7.52 -2.57
N CYS A 158 1.41 -7.91 -1.35
CA CYS A 158 2.77 -7.72 -0.86
C CYS A 158 3.80 -8.62 -1.54
N ASP A 159 3.37 -9.80 -1.98
CA ASP A 159 4.25 -10.77 -2.63
C ASP A 159 4.20 -10.70 -4.17
N GLY A 160 3.21 -9.99 -4.72
CA GLY A 160 3.04 -9.75 -6.15
C GLY A 160 2.50 -10.96 -6.91
N ASP A 161 1.79 -11.87 -6.24
CA ASP A 161 1.24 -13.09 -6.85
C ASP A 161 -0.12 -12.88 -7.54
N GLY A 162 -0.74 -11.71 -7.31
CA GLY A 162 -2.01 -11.29 -7.90
C GLY A 162 -3.24 -11.58 -7.04
N LEU A 163 -3.05 -11.98 -5.79
CA LEU A 163 -4.08 -12.03 -4.75
C LEU A 163 -3.85 -10.91 -3.75
N THR A 164 -4.91 -10.53 -3.04
CA THR A 164 -4.75 -9.48 -2.04
C THR A 164 -4.31 -10.06 -0.69
N ASN A 165 -3.60 -9.26 0.09
CA ASN A 165 -3.19 -9.61 1.45
C ASN A 165 -4.38 -10.10 2.28
N GLY A 166 -5.55 -9.45 2.13
CA GLY A 166 -6.78 -9.85 2.81
C GLY A 166 -7.35 -11.20 2.37
N GLU A 167 -7.16 -11.61 1.11
CA GLU A 167 -7.54 -12.95 0.63
C GLU A 167 -6.68 -14.04 1.28
N GLU A 168 -5.43 -13.72 1.60
CA GLU A 168 -4.42 -14.68 2.06
C GLU A 168 -4.28 -14.73 3.59
N ILE A 169 -4.49 -13.62 4.30
CA ILE A 169 -4.55 -13.57 5.77
C ILE A 169 -5.68 -14.46 6.32
N GLY A 170 -6.80 -14.55 5.61
CA GLY A 170 -7.95 -15.35 6.00
C GLY A 170 -8.80 -14.71 7.11
N ASN A 171 -9.35 -15.54 8.01
CA ASN A 171 -10.40 -15.08 8.94
C ASN A 171 -9.88 -14.38 10.20
N ASN A 172 -8.57 -14.39 10.47
CA ASN A 172 -7.99 -13.78 11.66
C ASN A 172 -6.69 -13.04 11.31
N PRO A 173 -6.73 -11.70 11.22
CA PRO A 173 -5.56 -10.85 11.01
C PRO A 173 -4.40 -11.07 11.99
N ASN A 174 -4.68 -11.46 13.23
CA ASN A 174 -3.65 -11.72 14.25
C ASN A 174 -3.12 -13.17 14.22
N SER A 175 -3.47 -13.93 13.18
CA SER A 175 -3.01 -15.29 12.92
C SER A 175 -3.22 -15.57 11.43
N PRO A 176 -2.49 -14.85 10.54
CA PRO A 176 -2.51 -15.08 9.11
C PRO A 176 -2.29 -16.56 8.76
N ASN A 177 -2.74 -16.95 7.58
CA ASN A 177 -2.47 -18.29 7.10
C ASN A 177 -0.97 -18.45 6.82
N ASP A 178 -0.43 -19.60 7.24
CA ASP A 178 0.88 -20.11 6.87
C ASP A 178 0.65 -21.55 6.40
N ALA A 179 0.32 -21.70 5.12
CA ALA A 179 -0.11 -22.98 4.57
C ALA A 179 1.00 -24.04 4.57
N ASN A 180 2.26 -23.62 4.52
CA ASN A 180 3.43 -24.51 4.44
C ASN A 180 4.14 -24.74 5.78
N GLY A 181 3.85 -23.93 6.80
CA GLY A 181 4.34 -24.04 8.17
C GLY A 181 5.79 -23.57 8.34
N ASN A 182 6.29 -22.69 7.48
CA ASN A 182 7.67 -22.19 7.53
C ASN A 182 7.83 -20.94 8.43
N GLY A 183 6.72 -20.41 8.96
CA GLY A 183 6.71 -19.21 9.80
C GLY A 183 6.73 -17.90 9.02
N ILE A 184 6.49 -17.92 7.71
CA ILE A 184 6.24 -16.75 6.87
C ILE A 184 4.76 -16.79 6.48
N PRO A 185 4.01 -15.72 6.74
CA PRO A 185 2.62 -15.61 6.29
C PRO A 185 2.46 -15.73 4.77
N ASP A 186 1.36 -16.34 4.33
CA ASP A 186 1.07 -16.58 2.91
C ASP A 186 1.10 -15.27 2.08
N TYR A 187 0.59 -14.16 2.62
CA TYR A 187 0.58 -12.84 1.94
C TYR A 187 1.96 -12.20 1.70
N LEU A 188 3.04 -12.82 2.22
CA LEU A 188 4.43 -12.44 1.97
C LEU A 188 5.17 -13.47 1.10
N GLU A 189 4.47 -14.47 0.57
CA GLU A 189 5.03 -15.59 -0.16
C GLU A 189 4.41 -15.79 -1.55
N ILE A 190 5.13 -15.33 -2.59
CA ILE A 190 4.71 -15.33 -4.02
C ILE A 190 4.21 -16.66 -4.62
N ASN A 191 4.25 -17.76 -3.86
CA ASN A 191 3.87 -19.09 -4.32
C ASN A 191 2.94 -19.85 -3.35
N ASN A 192 2.19 -19.19 -2.45
CA ASN A 192 1.46 -19.94 -1.42
C ASN A 192 -0.07 -19.84 -1.39
N HIS A 193 -0.74 -19.22 -2.36
CA HIS A 193 -2.19 -19.40 -2.45
C HIS A 193 -2.60 -20.77 -3.01
N SER A 194 -2.64 -21.73 -2.09
CA SER A 194 -2.68 -23.17 -2.29
C SER A 194 -1.28 -23.69 -2.50
N VAL A 195 -0.95 -24.74 -1.74
CA VAL A 195 -0.01 -25.77 -2.17
C VAL A 195 -0.27 -26.01 -3.66
N SER A 196 0.53 -25.41 -4.54
CA SER A 196 0.98 -26.16 -5.68
C SER A 196 1.65 -27.32 -4.99
N ASP A 197 0.93 -28.43 -4.79
CA ASP A 197 1.36 -29.69 -4.16
C ASP A 197 2.67 -30.24 -4.80
N ASP A 198 3.21 -29.48 -5.77
CA ASP A 198 3.87 -29.91 -6.96
C ASP A 198 4.83 -28.83 -7.58
N GLU A 199 5.03 -27.61 -7.03
CA GLU A 199 6.04 -26.61 -7.51
C GLU A 199 6.10 -26.37 -9.05
N LEU A 200 5.05 -26.72 -9.80
CA LEU A 200 5.08 -26.84 -11.26
C LEU A 200 4.42 -25.60 -11.90
N GLU A 201 5.23 -24.79 -12.57
CA GLU A 201 4.78 -23.56 -13.26
C GLU A 201 4.64 -23.83 -14.77
N ILE A 202 3.48 -23.50 -15.34
CA ILE A 202 3.17 -23.78 -16.74
C ILE A 202 3.07 -22.48 -17.52
N PHE A 203 3.99 -22.25 -18.46
CA PHE A 203 3.95 -21.07 -19.33
C PHE A 203 3.01 -21.30 -20.52
N ASN A 204 2.06 -20.40 -20.68
CA ASN A 204 0.96 -20.45 -21.64
C ASN A 204 1.30 -19.83 -23.02
N LEU A 205 2.58 -19.62 -23.33
CA LEU A 205 3.05 -19.08 -24.61
C LEU A 205 4.16 -19.95 -25.22
N VAL A 206 4.07 -20.18 -26.53
CA VAL A 206 5.14 -20.79 -27.35
C VAL A 206 5.38 -19.93 -28.59
N THR A 207 6.65 -19.62 -28.86
CA THR A 207 7.13 -18.92 -30.05
C THR A 207 8.14 -19.78 -30.81
N PRO A 208 7.73 -20.82 -31.55
CA PRO A 208 8.65 -21.69 -32.27
C PRO A 208 9.12 -21.00 -33.56
N ASN A 209 10.03 -20.03 -33.40
CA ASN A 209 10.64 -19.21 -34.46
C ASN A 209 12.16 -19.46 -34.60
N GLY A 210 12.76 -20.25 -33.69
CA GLY A 210 14.16 -20.65 -33.70
C GLY A 210 15.13 -19.61 -33.14
N ASP A 211 14.66 -18.62 -32.38
CA ASP A 211 15.51 -17.62 -31.74
C ASP A 211 16.10 -18.08 -30.39
N GLY A 212 15.64 -19.23 -29.87
CA GLY A 212 16.06 -19.80 -28.59
C GLY A 212 15.14 -19.45 -27.42
N ASP A 213 14.22 -18.49 -27.57
CA ASP A 213 13.32 -18.02 -26.54
C ASP A 213 11.90 -18.56 -26.76
N ASN A 214 11.37 -19.28 -25.76
CA ASN A 214 10.02 -19.88 -25.79
C ASN A 214 9.73 -20.74 -27.05
N ASP A 215 10.76 -21.29 -27.70
CA ASP A 215 10.67 -22.20 -28.86
C ASP A 215 9.92 -23.52 -28.56
N VAL A 216 9.70 -23.80 -27.28
CA VAL A 216 9.02 -24.98 -26.75
C VAL A 216 7.98 -24.57 -25.72
N PHE A 217 6.99 -25.42 -25.49
CA PHE A 217 6.12 -25.29 -24.33
C PHE A 217 6.92 -25.57 -23.05
N VAL A 218 7.21 -24.51 -22.29
CA VAL A 218 8.00 -24.58 -21.07
C VAL A 218 7.09 -24.88 -19.89
N ILE A 219 7.50 -25.88 -19.10
CA ILE A 219 6.92 -26.18 -17.81
C ILE A 219 8.09 -26.21 -16.82
N ARG A 220 8.17 -25.23 -15.92
CA ARG A 220 9.24 -25.14 -14.91
C ARG A 220 9.08 -26.28 -13.90
N ASN A 221 10.21 -26.79 -13.43
CA ASN A 221 10.28 -27.87 -12.43
C ASN A 221 9.63 -29.21 -12.86
N ILE A 222 9.32 -29.39 -14.15
CA ILE A 222 8.74 -30.64 -14.66
C ILE A 222 9.67 -31.84 -14.48
N GLU A 223 10.98 -31.59 -14.40
CA GLU A 223 12.02 -32.57 -14.12
C GLU A 223 11.91 -33.21 -12.73
N LEU A 224 11.29 -32.52 -11.76
CA LEU A 224 10.97 -33.08 -10.44
C LEU A 224 9.90 -34.18 -10.53
N TYR A 225 9.15 -34.23 -11.64
CA TYR A 225 8.05 -35.16 -11.89
C TYR A 225 8.38 -36.12 -13.03
N PRO A 226 9.28 -37.10 -12.84
CA PRO A 226 9.73 -37.95 -13.95
C PRO A 226 8.63 -38.83 -14.53
N ASN A 227 7.57 -39.08 -13.75
CA ASN A 227 6.35 -39.79 -14.16
C ASN A 227 5.25 -38.80 -14.56
N ASN A 228 5.56 -37.90 -15.51
CA ASN A 228 4.58 -36.96 -16.07
C ASN A 228 4.10 -37.40 -17.48
N SER A 229 3.00 -36.81 -17.94
CA SER A 229 2.55 -36.86 -19.32
C SER A 229 1.87 -35.56 -19.72
N VAL A 230 2.09 -35.15 -20.98
CA VAL A 230 1.53 -33.92 -21.54
C VAL A 230 0.72 -34.26 -22.77
N GLU A 231 -0.51 -33.77 -22.81
CA GLU A 231 -1.43 -33.84 -23.94
C GLU A 231 -1.77 -32.42 -24.39
N ILE A 232 -1.79 -32.16 -25.70
CA ILE A 232 -2.16 -30.86 -26.26
C ILE A 232 -3.23 -31.05 -27.33
N TYR A 233 -4.27 -30.22 -27.25
CA TYR A 233 -5.46 -30.27 -28.07
C TYR A 233 -5.63 -28.95 -28.83
N ASN A 234 -6.14 -29.01 -30.05
CA ASN A 234 -6.58 -27.81 -30.74
C ASN A 234 -7.94 -27.32 -30.21
N ARG A 235 -8.39 -26.15 -30.68
CA ARG A 235 -9.68 -25.55 -30.31
C ARG A 235 -10.94 -26.39 -30.58
N TRP A 236 -10.83 -27.47 -31.36
CA TRP A 236 -11.93 -28.40 -31.64
C TRP A 236 -11.85 -29.67 -30.77
N GLY A 237 -10.93 -29.73 -29.81
CA GLY A 237 -10.73 -30.89 -28.94
C GLY A 237 -9.98 -32.05 -29.60
N VAL A 238 -9.31 -31.81 -30.74
CA VAL A 238 -8.51 -32.86 -31.40
C VAL A 238 -7.10 -32.86 -30.81
N LEU A 239 -6.66 -34.04 -30.35
CA LEU A 239 -5.32 -34.27 -29.83
C LEU A 239 -4.27 -34.05 -30.94
N VAL A 240 -3.39 -33.07 -30.73
CA VAL A 240 -2.32 -32.71 -31.68
C VAL A 240 -0.94 -33.14 -31.21
N TYR A 241 -0.71 -33.35 -29.92
CA TYR A 241 0.55 -33.83 -29.34
C TYR A 241 0.29 -34.62 -28.05
N GLU A 242 1.02 -35.70 -27.83
CA GLU A 242 0.95 -36.51 -26.62
C GLU A 242 2.33 -37.09 -26.31
N THR A 243 2.80 -36.98 -25.07
CA THR A 243 4.02 -37.66 -24.64
C THR A 243 4.00 -38.06 -23.17
N LYS A 244 4.89 -38.99 -22.81
CA LYS A 244 5.19 -39.37 -21.43
C LYS A 244 6.64 -39.00 -21.11
N GLY A 245 6.88 -38.48 -19.90
CA GLY A 245 8.19 -37.96 -19.48
C GLY A 245 8.55 -36.70 -20.26
N TYR A 246 7.63 -35.74 -20.33
CA TYR A 246 7.88 -34.40 -20.85
C TYR A 246 9.04 -33.75 -20.09
N GLY A 247 9.90 -33.02 -20.80
CA GLY A 247 11.14 -32.46 -20.25
C GLY A 247 12.33 -33.42 -20.25
N GLN A 248 12.15 -34.70 -20.60
CA GLN A 248 13.24 -35.68 -20.67
C GLN A 248 13.56 -36.07 -22.11
N ASN A 249 14.83 -36.37 -22.40
CA ASN A 249 15.27 -36.87 -23.71
C ASN A 249 14.79 -36.01 -24.89
N GLN A 250 14.80 -34.68 -24.73
CA GLN A 250 14.35 -33.69 -25.72
C GLN A 250 12.84 -33.77 -26.08
N LYS A 251 12.02 -34.39 -25.23
CA LYS A 251 10.56 -34.42 -25.39
C LYS A 251 9.96 -33.07 -24.98
N TYR A 252 9.87 -32.18 -25.95
CA TYR A 252 9.26 -30.87 -25.82
C TYR A 252 8.33 -30.62 -26.99
N PHE A 253 7.18 -30.01 -26.71
CA PHE A 253 6.28 -29.58 -27.76
C PHE A 253 6.80 -28.30 -28.41
N ARG A 254 7.02 -28.37 -29.72
CA ARG A 254 7.60 -27.29 -30.55
C ARG A 254 6.58 -26.68 -31.52
N GLY A 255 5.29 -26.83 -31.23
CA GLY A 255 4.23 -26.41 -32.16
C GLY A 255 4.12 -27.30 -33.42
N ILE A 256 4.55 -28.55 -33.35
CA ILE A 256 4.41 -29.54 -34.43
C ILE A 256 3.41 -30.60 -33.99
N SER A 257 2.50 -31.00 -34.89
CA SER A 257 1.55 -32.05 -34.58
C SER A 257 2.14 -33.46 -34.74
N GLU A 258 1.98 -34.28 -33.71
CA GLU A 258 2.33 -35.72 -33.70
C GLU A 258 1.09 -36.63 -33.59
N GLY A 259 -0.12 -36.05 -33.64
CA GLY A 259 -1.39 -36.76 -33.49
C GLY A 259 -1.66 -37.79 -34.58
N ARG A 260 -2.32 -38.90 -34.24
CA ARG A 260 -2.60 -40.04 -35.15
C ARG A 260 -3.46 -39.72 -36.39
N VAL A 261 -4.06 -38.53 -36.47
CA VAL A 261 -5.05 -38.14 -37.51
C VAL A 261 -4.46 -37.18 -38.55
N THR A 262 -3.25 -36.65 -38.34
CA THR A 262 -2.60 -35.78 -39.33
C THR A 262 -1.93 -36.63 -40.42
N ILE A 263 -2.43 -36.48 -41.65
CA ILE A 263 -1.95 -37.16 -42.88
C ILE A 263 -0.45 -36.86 -43.16
N ASN A 264 0.11 -35.85 -42.50
CA ASN A 264 1.55 -35.57 -42.44
C ASN A 264 1.95 -35.43 -40.97
N GLN A 265 2.69 -36.42 -40.46
CA GLN A 265 3.13 -36.58 -39.07
C GLN A 265 4.18 -35.54 -38.60
N ALA A 266 4.23 -34.39 -39.27
CA ALA A 266 5.23 -33.34 -39.08
C ALA A 266 4.75 -31.96 -39.57
N SER A 267 3.44 -31.69 -39.59
CA SER A 267 2.95 -30.36 -39.96
C SER A 267 3.04 -29.40 -38.77
N GLU A 268 3.72 -28.28 -38.97
CA GLU A 268 3.62 -27.11 -38.10
C GLU A 268 2.16 -26.74 -37.86
N LEU A 269 1.81 -26.57 -36.59
CA LEU A 269 0.48 -26.16 -36.17
C LEU A 269 0.26 -24.68 -36.48
N PRO A 270 -0.95 -24.25 -36.88
CA PRO A 270 -1.26 -22.85 -37.08
C PRO A 270 -1.13 -22.02 -35.79
N VAL A 271 -0.84 -20.73 -35.93
CA VAL A 271 -0.93 -19.73 -34.85
C VAL A 271 -2.35 -19.74 -34.27
N GLY A 272 -2.45 -19.66 -32.95
CA GLY A 272 -3.71 -19.62 -32.24
C GLY A 272 -3.69 -20.32 -30.88
N THR A 273 -4.86 -20.43 -30.29
CA THR A 273 -5.05 -21.04 -28.97
C THR A 273 -5.26 -22.54 -29.05
N TYR A 274 -4.52 -23.26 -28.22
CA TYR A 274 -4.56 -24.68 -27.95
C TYR A 274 -4.87 -24.89 -26.46
N PHE A 275 -5.10 -26.13 -26.06
CA PHE A 275 -5.37 -26.50 -24.68
C PHE A 275 -4.46 -27.63 -24.27
N TYR A 276 -3.91 -27.58 -23.06
CA TYR A 276 -3.04 -28.63 -22.54
C TYR A 276 -3.69 -29.38 -21.38
N ILE A 277 -3.25 -30.61 -21.19
CA ILE A 277 -3.46 -31.40 -19.97
C ILE A 277 -2.09 -31.96 -19.56
N VAL A 278 -1.63 -31.59 -18.37
CA VAL A 278 -0.38 -32.04 -17.75
C VAL A 278 -0.75 -32.93 -16.57
N LYS A 279 -0.42 -34.22 -16.66
CA LYS A 279 -0.65 -35.21 -15.59
C LYS A 279 0.69 -35.60 -15.00
N TYR A 280 0.77 -35.73 -13.68
CA TYR A 280 1.99 -36.13 -13.00
C TYR A 280 1.69 -36.78 -11.65
N VAL A 281 2.72 -37.38 -11.06
CA VAL A 281 2.67 -38.00 -9.73
C VAL A 281 3.56 -37.19 -8.80
N ASN A 282 2.98 -36.63 -7.75
CA ASN A 282 3.71 -35.76 -6.83
C ASN A 282 4.61 -36.53 -5.85
N SER A 283 5.33 -35.80 -5.00
CA SER A 283 6.27 -36.37 -4.00
C SER A 283 5.60 -37.35 -3.03
N GLN A 284 4.29 -37.23 -2.81
CA GLN A 284 3.46 -38.10 -1.97
C GLN A 284 2.89 -39.32 -2.72
N GLY A 285 3.17 -39.46 -4.02
CA GLY A 285 2.68 -40.55 -4.85
C GLY A 285 1.23 -40.37 -5.34
N LYS A 286 0.63 -39.18 -5.16
CA LYS A 286 -0.73 -38.87 -5.60
C LYS A 286 -0.72 -38.41 -7.06
N GLN A 287 -1.69 -38.88 -7.84
CA GLN A 287 -1.90 -38.38 -9.20
C GLN A 287 -2.50 -36.99 -9.18
N LYS A 288 -1.95 -36.12 -10.00
CA LYS A 288 -2.33 -34.73 -10.20
C LYS A 288 -2.54 -34.44 -11.67
N GLU A 289 -3.41 -33.49 -11.96
CA GLU A 289 -3.75 -33.05 -13.31
C GLU A 289 -3.90 -31.52 -13.31
N ARG A 290 -3.22 -30.85 -14.24
CA ARG A 290 -3.39 -29.44 -14.55
C ARG A 290 -3.79 -29.26 -15.99
N SER A 291 -4.73 -28.37 -16.24
CA SER A 291 -5.19 -28.04 -17.60
C SER A 291 -5.29 -26.54 -17.76
N GLY A 292 -5.18 -26.07 -19.00
CA GLY A 292 -5.17 -24.65 -19.32
C GLY A 292 -5.06 -24.42 -20.81
N TYR A 293 -4.86 -23.17 -21.20
CA TYR A 293 -4.66 -22.80 -22.60
C TYR A 293 -3.17 -22.61 -22.91
N LEU A 294 -2.82 -22.83 -24.17
CA LEU A 294 -1.49 -22.60 -24.72
C LEU A 294 -1.63 -21.77 -26.00
N TYR A 295 -1.01 -20.61 -26.06
CA TYR A 295 -0.99 -19.79 -27.26
C TYR A 295 0.28 -20.08 -28.06
N ILE A 296 0.12 -20.44 -29.33
CA ILE A 296 1.24 -20.55 -30.27
C ILE A 296 1.28 -19.29 -31.11
N ASN A 297 2.42 -18.60 -31.08
CA ASN A 297 2.74 -17.44 -31.90
C ASN A 297 4.01 -17.71 -32.73
N ARG A 298 4.25 -16.99 -33.82
CA ARG A 298 5.48 -17.11 -34.63
C ARG A 298 5.94 -15.75 -35.13
#